data_AF-A0AB37ZUN5-F1
#
_entry.id   AF-A0AB37ZUN5-F1
#
_cell.length_a   1.000
_cell.length_b   1.000
_cell.length_c   1.000
_cell.angle_alpha   90.00
_cell.angle_beta   90.00
_cell.angle_gamma   90.00
#
_symmetry.space_group_name_H-M   'P 1'
#
loop_
_entity.id
_entity.type
_entity.pdbx_description
1 polymer ?
#
loop_
_entity_poly.entity_id
_entity_poly.type
_entity_poly.pdbx_seq_one_letter_code
_entity_poly.pdbx_strand_id
1 'polypeptide(L)'
;MNNILDPDIAAMKLSDGEKWGLQIYRNYSRAFGEHRVKKFVEKASPFEAEVKLFEQVAALVVSEEPRVIPVISAAYADDRLKEMFQREIPDGVPGGRSALMSGYGPLARLSQRIQLAFAFGWLSKDLLVEFDHIRKVRNDLSHKWDIDLLEKKMMELIEKKQRPFETQIGDSMRLPENFFSSVQPLDRFRVRTIWLLGRLTYEARLWVPALKAGITPEEALYGPNAPVMLRSIAAISVESTTKVVGL
;
A
#
# COMPACT_ATOMS: atom_id res chain seq x y z
N MET A 1 33.55 28.76 0.54
CA MET A 1 33.19 27.34 0.59
C MET A 1 32.68 27.05 1.99
N ASN A 2 31.35 27.01 2.20
CA ASN A 2 30.78 26.67 3.50
C ASN A 2 30.87 25.16 3.71
N ASN A 3 32.05 24.70 4.10
CA ASN A 3 32.36 23.32 4.43
C ASN A 3 31.99 23.07 5.90
N ILE A 4 30.68 23.00 6.16
CA ILE A 4 30.15 22.70 7.48
C ILE A 4 29.98 21.19 7.55
N LEU A 5 30.76 20.52 8.42
CA LEU A 5 30.51 19.14 8.81
C LEU A 5 29.09 19.04 9.38
N ASP A 6 28.39 17.94 9.13
CA ASP A 6 27.08 17.71 9.73
C ASP A 6 27.18 17.85 11.27
N PRO A 7 26.21 18.52 11.93
CA PRO A 7 26.32 18.87 13.35
C PRO A 7 26.58 17.67 14.29
N ASP A 8 26.06 16.50 13.93
CA ASP A 8 26.26 15.24 14.65
C ASP A 8 27.70 14.74 14.54
N ILE A 9 28.31 14.78 13.35
CA ILE A 9 29.71 14.39 13.12
C ILE A 9 30.67 15.41 13.75
N ALA A 10 30.33 16.71 13.66
CA ALA A 10 31.11 17.78 14.27
C ALA A 10 31.24 17.61 15.80
N ALA A 11 30.16 17.17 16.47
CA ALA A 11 30.08 16.96 17.91
C ALA A 11 30.82 15.70 18.40
N MET A 12 31.24 14.79 17.51
CA MET A 12 31.94 13.57 17.92
C MET A 12 33.35 13.86 18.45
N LYS A 13 33.78 13.09 19.45
CA LYS A 13 35.16 13.15 19.99
C LYS A 13 36.11 12.32 19.11
N LEU A 14 36.29 12.75 17.88
CA LEU A 14 37.17 12.15 16.86
C LEU A 14 38.17 13.19 16.34
N SER A 15 39.25 12.74 15.71
CA SER A 15 40.17 13.63 14.99
C SER A 15 39.49 14.25 13.76
N ASP A 16 40.00 15.38 13.29
CA ASP A 16 39.44 16.06 12.12
C ASP A 16 39.47 15.17 10.86
N GLY A 17 40.54 14.38 10.70
CA GLY A 17 40.66 13.42 9.59
C GLY A 17 39.57 12.34 9.61
N GLU A 18 39.24 11.81 10.78
CA GLU A 18 38.17 10.84 10.96
C GLU A 18 36.78 11.47 10.71
N LYS A 19 36.56 12.70 11.19
CA LYS A 19 35.31 13.44 10.94
C LYS A 19 35.08 13.68 9.46
N TRP A 20 36.11 14.13 8.74
CA TRP A 20 36.05 14.31 7.29
C TRP A 20 35.85 12.99 6.56
N GLY A 21 36.52 11.91 6.98
CA GLY A 21 36.31 10.57 6.46
C GLY A 21 34.85 10.11 6.60
N LEU A 22 34.25 10.31 7.77
CA LEU A 22 32.83 9.99 8.03
C LEU A 22 31.88 10.85 7.18
N GLN A 23 32.15 12.15 7.06
CA GLN A 23 31.33 13.03 6.22
C GLN A 23 31.38 12.60 4.75
N ILE A 24 32.57 12.29 4.23
CA ILE A 24 32.76 11.81 2.87
C ILE A 24 32.02 10.49 2.66
N TYR A 25 32.20 9.53 3.57
CA TYR A 25 31.49 8.24 3.51
C TYR A 25 29.96 8.43 3.53
N ARG A 26 29.44 9.32 4.39
CA ARG A 26 28.00 9.63 4.45
C ARG A 26 27.50 10.25 3.15
N ASN A 27 28.24 11.22 2.60
CA ASN A 27 27.87 11.90 1.36
C ASN A 27 27.84 10.91 0.19
N TYR A 28 28.86 10.05 0.06
CA TYR A 28 28.86 8.99 -0.95
C TYR A 28 27.73 7.99 -0.72
N SER A 29 27.52 7.53 0.52
CA SER A 29 26.44 6.58 0.84
C SER A 29 25.07 7.14 0.47
N ARG A 30 24.83 8.43 0.74
CA ARG A 30 23.62 9.16 0.32
C ARG A 30 23.51 9.23 -1.20
N ALA A 31 24.54 9.72 -1.88
CA ALA A 31 24.53 9.86 -3.34
C ALA A 31 24.34 8.52 -4.07
N PHE A 32 25.00 7.45 -3.62
CA PHE A 32 24.78 6.11 -4.16
C PHE A 32 23.40 5.56 -3.81
N GLY A 33 22.86 5.86 -2.63
CA GLY A 33 21.48 5.55 -2.24
C GLY A 33 20.46 6.19 -3.18
N GLU A 34 20.56 7.51 -3.37
CA GLU A 34 19.71 8.28 -4.29
C GLU A 34 19.80 7.76 -5.73
N HIS A 35 21.01 7.42 -6.19
CA HIS A 35 21.20 6.84 -7.52
C HIS A 35 20.57 5.46 -7.66
N ARG A 36 20.65 4.61 -6.62
CA ARG A 36 19.97 3.30 -6.59
C ARG A 36 18.45 3.46 -6.65
N VAL A 37 17.89 4.37 -5.87
CA VAL A 37 16.46 4.71 -5.91
C VAL A 37 16.07 5.15 -7.32
N LYS A 38 16.79 6.11 -7.90
CA LYS A 38 16.49 6.61 -9.24
C LYS A 38 16.50 5.49 -10.29
N LYS A 39 17.53 4.64 -10.29
CA LYS A 39 17.61 3.48 -11.19
C LYS A 39 16.48 2.47 -10.97
N PHE A 40 16.08 2.24 -9.72
CA PHE A 40 14.96 1.36 -9.40
C PHE A 40 13.65 1.92 -9.96
N VAL A 41 13.39 3.21 -9.75
CA VAL A 41 12.21 3.93 -10.21
C VAL A 41 12.13 3.93 -11.74
N GLU A 42 13.24 4.20 -12.43
CA GLU A 42 13.31 4.15 -13.90
C GLU A 42 12.92 2.77 -14.43
N LYS A 43 13.39 1.69 -13.78
CA LYS A 43 13.01 0.31 -14.12
C LYS A 43 11.57 -0.04 -13.74
N ALA A 44 10.98 0.66 -12.78
CA ALA A 44 9.61 0.46 -12.34
C ALA A 44 8.55 1.13 -13.25
N SER A 45 8.93 1.59 -14.45
CA SER A 45 8.05 2.21 -15.46
C SER A 45 7.08 1.20 -16.10
N PRO A 46 5.94 1.67 -16.65
CA PRO A 46 4.60 1.34 -16.15
C PRO A 46 4.19 -0.12 -16.28
N PHE A 47 3.63 -0.62 -15.20
CA PHE A 47 2.90 -1.88 -15.11
C PHE A 47 1.45 -1.67 -15.61
N GLU A 48 1.30 -1.50 -16.92
CA GLU A 48 0.01 -1.15 -17.56
C GLU A 48 -1.09 -2.16 -17.22
N ALA A 49 -0.77 -3.44 -17.15
CA ALA A 49 -1.74 -4.49 -16.82
C ALA A 49 -2.27 -4.33 -15.39
N GLU A 50 -1.40 -4.06 -14.42
CA GLU A 50 -1.76 -3.84 -13.02
C GLU A 50 -2.58 -2.56 -12.84
N VAL A 51 -2.24 -1.48 -13.56
CA VAL A 51 -3.01 -0.23 -13.55
C VAL A 51 -4.40 -0.44 -14.13
N LYS A 52 -4.52 -1.14 -15.26
CA LYS A 52 -5.81 -1.45 -15.90
C LYS A 52 -6.68 -2.34 -15.01
N LEU A 53 -6.07 -3.30 -14.32
CA LEU A 53 -6.80 -4.16 -13.39
C LEU A 53 -7.28 -3.38 -12.16
N PHE A 54 -6.49 -2.41 -11.68
CA PHE A 54 -6.93 -1.49 -10.65
C PHE A 54 -8.09 -0.60 -11.11
N GLU A 55 -8.04 -0.06 -12.33
CA GLU A 55 -9.13 0.71 -12.91
C GLU A 55 -10.45 -0.07 -12.92
N GLN A 56 -10.40 -1.34 -13.32
CA GLN A 56 -11.56 -2.22 -13.32
C GLN A 56 -12.13 -2.44 -11.92
N VAL A 57 -11.30 -2.75 -10.93
CA VAL A 57 -11.80 -2.97 -9.56
C VAL A 57 -12.30 -1.67 -8.93
N ALA A 58 -11.66 -0.52 -9.23
CA ALA A 58 -12.12 0.78 -8.76
C ALA A 58 -13.52 1.09 -9.32
N ALA A 59 -13.75 0.83 -10.60
CA ALA A 59 -15.08 0.97 -11.21
C ALA A 59 -16.13 0.10 -10.52
N LEU A 60 -15.81 -1.16 -10.20
CA LEU A 60 -16.70 -2.03 -9.43
C LEU A 60 -17.01 -1.47 -8.04
N VAL A 61 -16.00 -0.97 -7.31
CA VAL A 61 -16.22 -0.35 -5.99
C VAL A 61 -17.06 0.92 -6.07
N VAL A 62 -17.04 1.64 -7.20
CA VAL A 62 -17.90 2.80 -7.42
C VAL A 62 -19.35 2.38 -7.65
N SER A 63 -19.61 1.36 -8.48
CA SER A 63 -20.96 1.01 -8.94
C SER A 63 -21.73 0.03 -8.03
N GLU A 64 -21.02 -0.86 -7.34
CA GLU A 64 -21.65 -1.98 -6.62
C GLU A 64 -22.32 -1.58 -5.32
N GLU A 65 -23.20 -2.41 -4.77
CA GLU A 65 -23.85 -2.14 -3.47
C GLU A 65 -22.80 -2.10 -2.33
N PRO A 66 -22.94 -1.20 -1.32
CA PRO A 66 -21.95 -1.06 -0.24
C PRO A 66 -21.61 -2.36 0.51
N ARG A 67 -22.57 -3.30 0.58
CA ARG A 67 -22.41 -4.60 1.23
C ARG A 67 -21.53 -5.57 0.45
N VAL A 68 -21.41 -5.37 -0.86
CA VAL A 68 -20.58 -6.20 -1.76
C VAL A 68 -19.12 -5.73 -1.75
N ILE A 69 -18.86 -4.46 -1.42
CA ILE A 69 -17.53 -3.86 -1.43
C ILE A 69 -16.51 -4.64 -0.57
N PRO A 70 -16.79 -5.08 0.67
CA PRO A 70 -15.82 -5.87 1.43
C PRO A 70 -15.48 -7.22 0.76
N VAL A 71 -16.43 -7.80 0.02
CA VAL A 71 -16.23 -9.05 -0.72
C VAL A 71 -15.28 -8.81 -1.90
N ILE A 72 -15.56 -7.80 -2.72
CA ILE A 72 -14.71 -7.40 -3.85
C ILE A 72 -13.29 -7.06 -3.37
N SER A 73 -13.21 -6.26 -2.31
CA SER A 73 -11.94 -5.81 -1.74
C SER A 73 -11.11 -6.96 -1.20
N ALA A 74 -11.73 -7.88 -0.46
CA ALA A 74 -11.03 -9.05 0.07
C ALA A 74 -10.60 -10.02 -1.04
N ALA A 75 -11.41 -10.20 -2.08
CA ALA A 75 -11.07 -11.04 -3.23
C ALA A 75 -9.87 -10.46 -4.00
N TYR A 76 -9.93 -9.17 -4.33
CA TYR A 76 -8.84 -8.46 -4.99
C TYR A 76 -7.55 -8.49 -4.16
N ALA A 77 -7.67 -8.28 -2.84
CA ALA A 77 -6.54 -8.38 -1.93
C ALA A 77 -5.90 -9.77 -1.90
N ASP A 78 -6.73 -10.80 -1.95
CA ASP A 78 -6.25 -12.18 -1.97
C ASP A 78 -5.45 -12.49 -3.24
N ASP A 79 -5.96 -12.06 -4.39
CA ASP A 79 -5.28 -12.24 -5.68
C ASP A 79 -3.95 -11.49 -5.73
N ARG A 80 -3.92 -10.21 -5.33
CA ARG A 80 -2.68 -9.40 -5.33
C ARG A 80 -1.63 -9.95 -4.38
N LEU A 81 -2.02 -10.36 -3.17
CA LEU A 81 -1.08 -10.97 -2.23
C LEU A 81 -0.59 -12.32 -2.75
N LYS A 82 -1.47 -13.15 -3.30
CA LYS A 82 -1.10 -14.44 -3.89
C LYS A 82 -0.09 -14.28 -5.02
N GLU A 83 -0.33 -13.37 -5.95
CA GLU A 83 0.59 -13.04 -7.05
C GLU A 83 1.93 -12.52 -6.53
N MET A 84 1.91 -11.62 -5.54
CA MET A 84 3.13 -11.15 -4.90
C MET A 84 3.92 -12.31 -4.30
N PHE A 85 3.31 -13.14 -3.46
CA PHE A 85 4.03 -14.29 -2.87
C PHE A 85 4.53 -15.26 -3.92
N GLN A 86 3.75 -15.55 -4.96
CA GLN A 86 4.21 -16.39 -6.07
C GLN A 86 5.45 -15.81 -6.74
N ARG A 87 5.46 -14.51 -7.03
CA ARG A 87 6.59 -13.83 -7.66
C ARG A 87 7.82 -13.78 -6.77
N GLU A 88 7.64 -13.57 -5.47
CA GLU A 88 8.76 -13.25 -4.57
C GLU A 88 9.40 -14.47 -3.91
N ILE A 89 8.65 -15.56 -3.73
CA ILE A 89 9.18 -16.83 -3.18
C ILE A 89 10.05 -17.51 -4.24
N PRO A 90 11.26 -17.98 -3.90
CA PRO A 90 12.13 -18.69 -4.84
C PRO A 90 11.54 -20.03 -5.32
N ASP A 91 11.92 -20.44 -6.53
CA ASP A 91 11.52 -21.72 -7.12
C ASP A 91 12.06 -22.96 -6.38
N GLY A 92 13.17 -22.82 -5.67
CA GLY A 92 13.87 -23.92 -4.99
C GLY A 92 13.45 -24.20 -3.53
N VAL A 93 12.33 -23.65 -3.06
CA VAL A 93 11.88 -23.92 -1.69
C VAL A 93 11.51 -25.41 -1.54
N PRO A 94 11.97 -26.12 -0.49
CA PRO A 94 11.61 -27.51 -0.24
C PRO A 94 10.08 -27.73 -0.27
N GLY A 95 9.63 -28.71 -1.05
CA GLY A 95 8.20 -28.97 -1.29
C GLY A 95 7.55 -28.12 -2.39
N GLY A 96 8.25 -27.11 -2.92
CA GLY A 96 7.82 -26.26 -4.03
C GLY A 96 6.85 -25.14 -3.64
N ARG A 97 6.79 -24.09 -4.48
CA ARG A 97 5.89 -22.93 -4.29
C ARG A 97 4.42 -23.34 -4.22
N SER A 98 4.03 -24.35 -5.00
CA SER A 98 2.65 -24.86 -5.04
C SER A 98 2.21 -25.48 -3.72
N ALA A 99 3.10 -26.19 -3.00
CA ALA A 99 2.76 -26.77 -1.71
C ALA A 99 2.48 -25.70 -0.66
N LEU A 100 3.23 -24.59 -0.68
CA LEU A 100 2.97 -23.45 0.22
C LEU A 100 1.59 -22.82 0.00
N MET A 101 1.14 -22.81 -1.26
CA MET A 101 -0.14 -22.24 -1.70
C MET A 101 -1.30 -23.25 -1.75
N SER A 102 -1.02 -24.53 -1.45
CA SER A 102 -2.03 -25.58 -1.43
C SER A 102 -3.09 -25.30 -0.36
N GLY A 103 -4.25 -25.99 -0.39
CA GLY A 103 -5.35 -25.72 0.54
C GLY A 103 -5.01 -25.86 2.03
N TYR A 104 -3.95 -26.61 2.36
CA TYR A 104 -3.43 -26.78 3.73
C TYR A 104 -2.09 -26.07 3.95
N GLY A 105 -1.58 -25.38 2.93
CA GLY A 105 -0.31 -24.68 2.97
C GLY A 105 -0.35 -23.42 3.85
N PRO A 106 0.83 -22.93 4.29
CA PRO A 106 0.95 -21.71 5.08
C PRO A 106 0.54 -20.42 4.33
N LEU A 107 0.34 -20.48 3.01
CA LEU A 107 -0.13 -19.36 2.18
C LEU A 107 -1.46 -19.69 1.50
N ALA A 108 -2.25 -20.62 2.05
CA ALA A 108 -3.53 -21.02 1.48
C ALA A 108 -4.57 -19.90 1.52
N ARG A 109 -4.66 -19.21 2.68
CA ARG A 109 -5.74 -18.27 3.01
C ARG A 109 -5.24 -16.84 3.07
N LEU A 110 -6.12 -15.89 2.71
CA LEU A 110 -5.89 -14.45 2.85
C LEU A 110 -5.32 -14.05 4.22
N SER A 111 -5.88 -14.58 5.31
CA SER A 111 -5.41 -14.27 6.66
C SER A 111 -3.94 -14.66 6.89
N GLN A 112 -3.51 -15.79 6.34
CA GLN A 112 -2.14 -16.26 6.48
C GLN A 112 -1.19 -15.42 5.61
N ARG A 113 -1.61 -15.04 4.39
CA ARG A 113 -0.86 -14.14 3.51
C ARG A 113 -0.66 -12.77 4.17
N ILE A 114 -1.69 -12.20 4.80
CA ILE A 114 -1.60 -10.94 5.55
C ILE A 114 -0.62 -11.09 6.71
N GLN A 115 -0.74 -12.14 7.53
CA GLN A 115 0.13 -12.37 8.68
C GLN A 115 1.60 -12.51 8.27
N LEU A 116 1.89 -13.29 7.23
CA LEU A 116 3.26 -13.49 6.75
C LEU A 116 3.81 -12.23 6.09
N ALA A 117 3.00 -11.50 5.30
CA ALA A 117 3.44 -10.22 4.73
C ALA A 117 3.76 -9.20 5.83
N PHE A 118 3.00 -9.21 6.92
CA PHE A 118 3.25 -8.36 8.08
C PHE A 118 4.54 -8.76 8.80
N ALA A 119 4.72 -10.06 9.05
CA ALA A 119 5.89 -10.60 9.76
C ALA A 119 7.20 -10.35 9.00
N PHE A 120 7.17 -10.48 7.66
CA PHE A 120 8.34 -10.26 6.81
C PHE A 120 8.52 -8.81 6.35
N GLY A 121 7.59 -7.90 6.68
CA GLY A 121 7.63 -6.51 6.25
C GLY A 121 7.52 -6.34 4.74
N TRP A 122 6.75 -7.20 4.06
CA TRP A 122 6.60 -7.21 2.59
C TRP A 122 5.58 -6.21 2.05
N LEU A 123 4.80 -5.58 2.92
CA LEU A 123 3.97 -4.40 2.64
C LEU A 123 3.97 -3.50 3.87
N SER A 124 3.44 -2.28 3.72
CA SER A 124 3.18 -1.40 4.84
C SER A 124 2.27 -2.05 5.88
N LYS A 125 2.65 -1.90 7.15
CA LYS A 125 1.92 -2.51 8.28
C LYS A 125 0.50 -1.99 8.41
N ASP A 126 0.30 -0.69 8.21
CA ASP A 126 -1.02 -0.07 8.29
C ASP A 126 -1.96 -0.60 7.20
N LEU A 127 -1.45 -0.75 5.97
CA LEU A 127 -2.20 -1.34 4.86
C LEU A 127 -2.68 -2.77 5.16
N LEU A 128 -1.80 -3.59 5.73
CA LEU A 128 -2.13 -4.97 6.10
C LEU A 128 -3.17 -5.06 7.22
N VAL A 129 -3.11 -4.14 8.19
CA VAL A 129 -4.12 -4.04 9.26
C VAL A 129 -5.49 -3.69 8.68
N GLU A 130 -5.56 -2.75 7.75
CA GLU A 130 -6.82 -2.38 7.07
C GLU A 130 -7.43 -3.56 6.31
N PHE A 131 -6.62 -4.32 5.57
CA PHE A 131 -7.12 -5.53 4.89
C PHE A 131 -7.53 -6.66 5.85
N ASP A 132 -6.91 -6.78 7.03
CA ASP A 132 -7.39 -7.73 8.04
C ASP A 132 -8.77 -7.31 8.60
N HIS A 133 -9.01 -6.01 8.76
CA HIS A 133 -10.32 -5.50 9.15
C HIS A 133 -11.38 -5.79 8.07
N ILE A 134 -11.09 -5.49 6.80
CA ILE A 134 -11.98 -5.77 5.66
C ILE A 134 -12.27 -7.28 5.58
N ARG A 135 -11.24 -8.13 5.73
CA ARG A 135 -11.38 -9.59 5.73
C ARG A 135 -12.33 -10.08 6.83
N LYS A 136 -12.25 -9.52 8.04
CA LYS A 136 -13.15 -9.89 9.15
C LYS A 136 -14.60 -9.54 8.82
N VAL A 137 -14.85 -8.34 8.29
CA VAL A 137 -16.19 -7.91 7.88
C VAL A 137 -16.73 -8.76 6.73
N ARG A 138 -15.91 -9.07 5.73
CA ARG A 138 -16.28 -10.02 4.67
C ARG A 138 -16.69 -11.38 5.23
N ASN A 139 -15.93 -11.93 6.17
CA ASN A 139 -16.28 -13.22 6.78
C ASN A 139 -17.61 -13.14 7.54
N ASP A 140 -17.87 -12.03 8.24
CA ASP A 140 -19.16 -11.82 8.89
C ASP A 140 -20.30 -11.77 7.85
N LEU A 141 -20.12 -11.05 6.74
CA LEU A 141 -21.08 -10.99 5.62
C LEU A 141 -21.35 -12.37 4.99
N SER A 142 -20.34 -13.22 4.90
CA SER A 142 -20.48 -14.57 4.32
C SER A 142 -21.13 -15.59 5.24
N HIS A 143 -21.15 -15.35 6.55
CA HIS A 143 -21.62 -16.32 7.55
C HIS A 143 -22.87 -15.88 8.32
N LYS A 144 -23.37 -14.66 8.07
CA LYS A 144 -24.53 -14.11 8.77
C LYS A 144 -25.52 -13.55 7.76
N TRP A 145 -26.81 -13.81 7.99
CA TRP A 145 -27.90 -13.31 7.17
C TRP A 145 -28.58 -12.05 7.76
N ASP A 146 -28.28 -11.72 9.02
CA ASP A 146 -28.87 -10.60 9.76
C ASP A 146 -28.34 -9.26 9.24
N ILE A 147 -29.17 -8.56 8.48
CA ILE A 147 -28.85 -7.29 7.80
C ILE A 147 -28.50 -6.19 8.81
N ASP A 148 -29.25 -6.05 9.90
CA ASP A 148 -29.04 -4.98 10.88
C ASP A 148 -27.70 -5.15 11.60
N LEU A 149 -27.33 -6.40 11.90
CA LEU A 149 -26.03 -6.72 12.46
C LEU A 149 -24.89 -6.41 11.49
N LEU A 150 -25.08 -6.68 10.20
CA LEU A 150 -24.08 -6.40 9.16
C LEU A 150 -23.86 -4.89 8.97
N GLU A 151 -24.93 -4.11 8.95
CA GLU A 151 -24.84 -2.65 8.88
C GLU A 151 -24.13 -2.07 10.09
N LYS A 152 -24.45 -2.54 11.30
CA LYS A 152 -23.74 -2.13 12.53
C LYS A 152 -22.25 -2.44 12.46
N LYS A 153 -21.87 -3.60 11.92
CA LYS A 153 -20.46 -3.99 11.77
C LYS A 153 -19.73 -3.15 10.71
N MET A 154 -20.40 -2.82 9.62
CA MET A 154 -19.87 -1.89 8.62
C MET A 154 -19.64 -0.50 9.23
N MET A 155 -20.60 0.01 9.99
CA MET A 155 -20.45 1.29 10.69
C MET A 155 -19.33 1.25 11.72
N GLU A 156 -19.23 0.18 12.51
CA GLU A 156 -18.13 -0.02 13.46
C GLU A 156 -16.76 -0.05 12.76
N LEU A 157 -16.67 -0.71 11.60
CA LEU A 157 -15.47 -0.70 10.77
C LEU A 157 -15.09 0.73 10.37
N ILE A 158 -16.04 1.47 9.79
CA ILE A 158 -15.81 2.80 9.23
C ILE A 158 -15.46 3.81 10.32
N GLU A 159 -16.16 3.79 11.45
CA GLU A 159 -16.02 4.84 12.46
C GLU A 159 -14.90 4.56 13.46
N LYS A 160 -14.62 3.29 13.77
CA LYS A 160 -13.74 2.92 14.89
C LYS A 160 -12.45 2.20 14.49
N LYS A 161 -12.46 1.45 13.38
CA LYS A 161 -11.34 0.56 13.04
C LYS A 161 -10.50 1.06 11.87
N GLN A 162 -11.12 1.68 10.88
CA GLN A 162 -10.42 2.22 9.73
C GLN A 162 -9.81 3.59 10.05
N ARG A 163 -8.61 3.82 9.53
CA ARG A 163 -8.01 5.14 9.53
C ARG A 163 -8.78 6.07 8.56
N PRO A 164 -9.11 7.31 8.98
CA PRO A 164 -9.83 8.27 8.14
C PRO A 164 -8.91 8.91 7.10
N PHE A 165 -8.45 8.14 6.11
CA PHE A 165 -7.52 8.59 5.07
C PHE A 165 -8.04 9.77 4.25
N GLU A 166 -9.36 9.90 4.09
CA GLU A 166 -10.02 11.00 3.39
C GLU A 166 -9.64 12.39 3.94
N THR A 167 -9.26 12.47 5.22
CA THR A 167 -8.76 13.70 5.86
C THR A 167 -7.43 14.18 5.30
N GLN A 168 -6.67 13.30 4.64
CA GLN A 168 -5.32 13.57 4.13
C GLN A 168 -5.27 13.71 2.61
N ILE A 169 -6.40 13.48 1.93
CA ILE A 169 -6.47 13.40 0.46
C ILE A 169 -6.95 14.71 -0.17
N GLY A 170 -7.73 15.53 0.56
CA GLY A 170 -8.16 16.84 0.08
C GLY A 170 -6.97 17.79 -0.06
N ASP A 171 -6.67 18.20 -1.29
CA ASP A 171 -5.54 19.08 -1.62
C ASP A 171 -6.01 20.44 -2.19
N SER A 172 -7.31 20.74 -2.12
CA SER A 172 -7.98 21.91 -2.70
C SER A 172 -7.86 22.07 -4.23
N MET A 173 -7.05 21.23 -4.89
CA MET A 173 -6.78 21.33 -6.32
C MET A 173 -7.54 20.26 -7.10
N ARG A 174 -7.51 19.01 -6.62
CA ARG A 174 -8.15 17.85 -7.23
C ARG A 174 -9.41 17.44 -6.49
N LEU A 175 -9.37 17.55 -5.17
CA LEU A 175 -10.50 17.30 -4.29
C LEU A 175 -10.67 18.48 -3.33
N PRO A 176 -11.90 19.00 -3.15
CA PRO A 176 -12.15 20.09 -2.21
C PRO A 176 -11.62 19.76 -0.81
N GLU A 177 -11.04 20.74 -0.14
CA GLU A 177 -10.75 20.62 1.29
C GLU A 177 -12.01 20.22 2.04
N ASN A 178 -11.89 19.23 2.93
CA ASN A 178 -13.01 18.73 3.74
C ASN A 178 -14.20 18.15 2.95
N PHE A 179 -14.01 17.69 1.70
CA PHE A 179 -15.08 17.08 0.90
C PHE A 179 -15.82 15.94 1.63
N PHE A 180 -15.12 15.24 2.52
CA PHE A 180 -15.66 14.11 3.29
C PHE A 180 -16.67 14.51 4.38
N SER A 181 -16.78 15.79 4.72
CA SER A 181 -17.61 16.27 5.83
C SER A 181 -19.11 16.09 5.56
N SER A 182 -19.53 16.23 4.31
CA SER A 182 -20.91 16.05 3.86
C SER A 182 -21.20 14.66 3.29
N VAL A 183 -20.20 13.77 3.27
CA VAL A 183 -20.27 12.45 2.63
C VAL A 183 -20.80 11.41 3.62
N GLN A 184 -21.72 10.58 3.15
CA GLN A 184 -22.30 9.51 3.95
C GLN A 184 -21.22 8.50 4.40
N PRO A 185 -21.38 7.85 5.57
CA PRO A 185 -20.38 6.88 6.06
C PRO A 185 -20.02 5.79 5.04
N LEU A 186 -21.00 5.28 4.29
CA LEU A 186 -20.78 4.24 3.27
C LEU A 186 -20.00 4.76 2.06
N ASP A 187 -20.16 6.03 1.69
CA ASP A 187 -19.40 6.64 0.61
C ASP A 187 -17.97 6.95 1.07
N ARG A 188 -17.77 7.32 2.35
CA ARG A 188 -16.42 7.37 2.95
C ARG A 188 -15.75 6.00 2.91
N PHE A 189 -16.49 4.92 3.15
CA PHE A 189 -15.98 3.56 3.02
C PHE A 189 -15.56 3.23 1.58
N ARG A 190 -16.37 3.60 0.58
CA ARG A 190 -16.02 3.46 -0.85
C ARG A 190 -14.72 4.17 -1.17
N VAL A 191 -14.62 5.44 -0.79
CA VAL A 191 -13.42 6.25 -1.02
C VAL A 191 -12.20 5.58 -0.38
N ARG A 192 -12.25 5.27 0.93
CA ARG A 192 -11.14 4.59 1.61
C ARG A 192 -10.75 3.29 0.92
N THR A 193 -11.73 2.50 0.51
CA THR A 193 -11.50 1.23 -0.18
C THR A 193 -10.77 1.43 -1.50
N ILE A 194 -11.18 2.39 -2.33
CA ILE A 194 -10.52 2.71 -3.61
C ILE A 194 -9.04 3.02 -3.38
N TRP A 195 -8.74 3.89 -2.41
CA TRP A 195 -7.37 4.29 -2.09
C TRP A 195 -6.55 3.13 -1.50
N LEU A 196 -7.15 2.28 -0.66
CA LEU A 196 -6.51 1.07 -0.13
C LEU A 196 -6.17 0.07 -1.24
N LEU A 197 -7.09 -0.18 -2.19
CA LEU A 197 -6.86 -1.08 -3.31
C LEU A 197 -5.81 -0.54 -4.28
N GLY A 198 -5.78 0.77 -4.49
CA GLY A 198 -4.74 1.45 -5.28
C GLY A 198 -3.37 1.27 -4.63
N ARG A 199 -3.28 1.57 -3.33
CA ARG A 199 -2.04 1.40 -2.56
C ARG A 199 -1.58 -0.05 -2.51
N LEU A 200 -2.50 -1.00 -2.35
CA LEU A 200 -2.20 -2.43 -2.43
C LEU A 200 -1.62 -2.82 -3.79
N THR A 201 -2.24 -2.38 -4.89
CA THR A 201 -1.77 -2.67 -6.25
C THR A 201 -0.35 -2.17 -6.44
N TYR A 202 -0.08 -0.97 -5.94
CA TYR A 202 1.23 -0.33 -6.00
C TYR A 202 2.28 -1.04 -5.14
N GLU A 203 2.02 -1.21 -3.84
CA GLU A 203 2.96 -1.82 -2.89
C GLU A 203 3.20 -3.29 -3.19
N ALA A 204 2.15 -4.07 -3.49
CA ALA A 204 2.29 -5.50 -3.80
C ALA A 204 3.17 -5.73 -5.03
N ARG A 205 3.32 -4.73 -5.92
CA ARG A 205 4.20 -4.83 -7.08
C ARG A 205 5.63 -4.41 -6.81
N LEU A 206 5.84 -3.36 -6.01
CA LEU A 206 7.13 -2.66 -5.91
C LEU A 206 7.84 -2.79 -4.56
N TRP A 207 7.11 -3.12 -3.48
CA TRP A 207 7.67 -3.11 -2.13
C TRP A 207 8.78 -4.13 -1.94
N VAL A 208 8.52 -5.41 -2.22
CA VAL A 208 9.53 -6.47 -2.09
C VAL A 208 10.69 -6.29 -3.07
N PRO A 209 10.48 -5.89 -4.34
CA PRO A 209 11.58 -5.51 -5.22
C PRO A 209 12.47 -4.39 -4.66
N ALA A 210 11.90 -3.36 -4.00
CA ALA A 210 12.68 -2.31 -3.36
C ALA A 210 13.54 -2.86 -2.20
N LEU A 211 12.96 -3.73 -1.35
CA LEU A 211 13.70 -4.42 -0.29
C LEU A 211 14.85 -5.26 -0.85
N LYS A 212 14.61 -6.04 -1.92
CA LYS A 212 15.63 -6.86 -2.59
C LYS A 212 16.75 -6.02 -3.21
N ALA A 213 16.48 -4.77 -3.58
CA ALA A 213 17.48 -3.81 -4.04
C ALA A 213 18.25 -3.12 -2.89
N GLY A 214 17.95 -3.46 -1.63
CA GLY A 214 18.55 -2.83 -0.45
C GLY A 214 18.15 -1.36 -0.32
N ILE A 215 16.92 -1.04 -0.70
CA ILE A 215 16.34 0.30 -0.66
C ILE A 215 15.17 0.28 0.32
N THR A 216 15.04 1.31 1.15
CA THR A 216 13.87 1.52 2.01
C THR A 216 12.64 1.75 1.11
N PRO A 217 11.60 0.89 1.16
CA PRO A 217 10.46 0.99 0.26
C PRO A 217 9.78 2.35 0.31
N GLU A 218 9.65 2.95 1.48
CA GLU A 218 9.04 4.26 1.68
C GLU A 218 9.76 5.36 0.89
N GLU A 219 11.10 5.36 0.91
CA GLU A 219 11.92 6.32 0.16
C GLU A 219 11.80 6.12 -1.35
N ALA A 220 11.69 4.87 -1.82
CA ALA A 220 11.58 4.57 -3.24
C ALA A 220 10.18 4.83 -3.80
N LEU A 221 9.15 4.42 -3.07
CA LEU A 221 7.77 4.41 -3.55
C LEU A 221 7.06 5.74 -3.32
N TYR A 222 7.41 6.46 -2.25
CA TYR A 222 6.74 7.71 -1.84
C TYR A 222 7.69 8.90 -1.72
N GLY A 223 8.97 8.73 -2.05
CA GLY A 223 9.95 9.82 -2.08
C GLY A 223 9.76 10.80 -3.25
N PRO A 224 10.69 11.74 -3.42
CA PRO A 224 10.58 12.82 -4.41
C PRO A 224 10.55 12.31 -5.87
N ASN A 225 11.16 11.15 -6.13
CA ASN A 225 11.21 10.52 -7.44
C ASN A 225 10.28 9.29 -7.47
N ALA A 226 9.01 9.44 -7.09
CA ALA A 226 8.09 8.32 -7.07
C ALA A 226 7.85 7.72 -8.48
N PRO A 227 7.72 6.38 -8.61
CA PRO A 227 7.36 5.68 -9.84
C PRO A 227 6.12 6.24 -10.55
N VAL A 228 6.14 6.20 -11.88
CA VAL A 228 5.03 6.67 -12.74
C VAL A 228 3.71 5.98 -12.39
N MET A 229 3.77 4.71 -12.00
CA MET A 229 2.61 3.91 -11.56
C MET A 229 1.83 4.59 -10.42
N LEU A 230 2.50 5.28 -9.48
CA LEU A 230 1.83 6.01 -8.40
C LEU A 230 0.91 7.10 -8.96
N ARG A 231 1.38 7.83 -9.98
CA ARG A 231 0.59 8.90 -10.61
C ARG A 231 -0.64 8.33 -11.31
N SER A 232 -0.50 7.22 -12.03
CA SER A 232 -1.62 6.55 -12.69
C SER A 232 -2.66 6.04 -11.69
N ILE A 233 -2.23 5.37 -10.61
CA ILE A 233 -3.12 4.90 -9.55
C ILE A 233 -3.80 6.06 -8.82
N ALA A 234 -3.07 7.14 -8.54
CA ALA A 234 -3.64 8.33 -7.91
C ALA A 234 -4.68 9.01 -8.80
N ALA A 235 -4.44 9.11 -10.11
CA ALA A 235 -5.39 9.68 -11.06
C ALA A 235 -6.71 8.89 -11.08
N ILE A 236 -6.64 7.56 -11.20
CA ILE A 236 -7.82 6.67 -11.15
C ILE A 236 -8.55 6.80 -9.81
N SER A 237 -7.80 6.87 -8.70
CA SER A 237 -8.38 6.99 -7.36
C SER A 237 -9.13 8.31 -7.18
N VAL A 238 -8.57 9.41 -7.68
CA VAL A 238 -9.22 10.74 -7.67
C VAL A 238 -10.49 10.70 -8.51
N GLU A 239 -10.42 10.23 -9.76
CA GLU A 239 -11.60 10.15 -10.64
C GLU A 239 -12.72 9.31 -10.02
N SER A 240 -12.36 8.17 -9.43
CA SER A 240 -13.33 7.29 -8.75
C SER A 240 -13.91 7.95 -7.50
N THR A 241 -13.10 8.72 -6.75
CA THR A 241 -13.57 9.49 -5.60
C THR A 241 -14.57 10.57 -6.01
N THR A 242 -14.28 11.31 -7.08
CA THR A 242 -15.18 12.32 -7.67
C THR A 242 -16.53 11.71 -8.03
N LYS A 243 -16.55 10.54 -8.67
CA LYS A 243 -17.78 9.81 -9.00
C LYS A 243 -18.58 9.40 -7.76
N VAL A 244 -17.92 8.96 -6.69
CA VAL A 244 -18.58 8.54 -5.44
C VAL A 244 -19.19 9.73 -4.71
N VAL A 245 -18.49 10.86 -4.68
CA VAL A 245 -18.92 12.06 -3.92
C VAL A 245 -19.90 12.93 -4.72
N GLY A 246 -20.00 12.72 -6.04
CA GLY A 246 -20.86 13.52 -6.92
C GLY A 246 -20.28 14.90 -7.23
N LEU A 247 -18.95 14.99 -7.36
CA LEU A 247 -18.21 16.20 -7.72
C LEU A 247 -17.94 16.30 -9.22
#